data_AF-A0A832VTB2-F1
#
_entry.id   AF-A0A832VTB2-F1
#
_cell.length_a   1.000
_cell.length_b   1.000
_cell.length_c   1.000
_cell.angle_alpha   90.00
_cell.angle_beta   90.00
_cell.angle_gamma   90.00
#
_symmetry.space_group_name_H-M   'P 1'
#
loop_
_entity.id
_entity.type
_entity.pdbx_description
1 polymer ?
#
loop_
_entity_poly.entity_id
_entity_poly.type
_entity_poly.pdbx_seq_one_letter_code
_entity_poly.pdbx_strand_id
1 'polypeptide(L)'
;MHLIVTEKNIAARRIAAILAPKSPKKERVSGVDVYRYETGSGESRQETAVVGLSGHIVGIDFPNEYNNWQKVDARALIDADIITTPINRKIVTALKSL
;
A
#
# COMPACT_ATOMS: atom_id res chain seq x y z
N MET A 1 6.73 16.34 -0.94
CA MET A 1 5.46 15.65 -1.27
C MET A 1 4.88 15.06 0.01
N HIS A 2 3.58 15.17 0.23
CA HIS A 2 2.87 14.59 1.38
C HIS A 2 2.11 13.34 0.93
N LEU A 3 2.40 12.19 1.53
CA LEU A 3 1.71 10.93 1.23
C LEU A 3 0.69 10.60 2.33
N ILE A 4 -0.57 10.42 1.95
CA ILE A 4 -1.66 9.99 2.83
C ILE A 4 -2.05 8.56 2.45
N VAL A 5 -1.89 7.63 3.39
CA VAL A 5 -2.24 6.21 3.20
C VAL A 5 -3.50 5.89 3.99
N THR A 6 -4.46 5.25 3.34
CA THR A 6 -5.75 4.88 3.94
C THR A 6 -5.99 3.39 3.79
N GLU A 7 -6.79 2.76 4.67
CA GLU A 7 -6.99 1.30 4.65
C GLU A 7 -7.65 0.77 3.36
N LYS A 8 -8.50 1.58 2.71
CA LYS A 8 -9.31 1.20 1.53
C LYS A 8 -9.36 2.32 0.50
N ASN A 9 -9.44 1.95 -0.78
CA ASN A 9 -9.56 2.93 -1.88
C ASN A 9 -10.76 3.88 -1.74
N ILE A 10 -11.89 3.42 -1.20
CA ILE A 10 -13.07 4.27 -0.97
C ILE A 10 -12.75 5.39 0.04
N ALA A 11 -11.94 5.10 1.06
CA ALA A 11 -11.50 6.09 2.04
C ALA A 11 -10.54 7.09 1.40
N ALA A 12 -9.54 6.61 0.63
CA ALA A 12 -8.61 7.47 -0.11
C ALA A 12 -9.35 8.48 -0.99
N ARG A 13 -10.32 8.01 -1.79
CA ARG A 13 -11.12 8.85 -2.68
C ARG A 13 -11.88 9.93 -1.91
N ARG A 14 -12.53 9.56 -0.80
CA ARG A 14 -13.33 10.49 0.02
C ARG A 14 -12.44 11.52 0.71
N ILE A 15 -11.35 11.08 1.32
CA ILE A 15 -10.38 11.96 2.01
C ILE A 15 -9.77 12.94 1.00
N ALA A 16 -9.32 12.46 -0.17
CA ALA A 16 -8.80 13.33 -1.21
C ALA A 16 -9.84 14.36 -1.68
N ALA A 17 -11.10 13.96 -1.86
CA ALA A 17 -12.17 14.87 -2.28
C ALA A 17 -12.50 15.95 -1.23
N ILE A 18 -12.33 15.65 0.06
CA ILE A 18 -12.56 16.60 1.16
C ILE A 18 -11.39 17.57 1.31
N LEU A 19 -10.15 17.07 1.23
CA LEU A 19 -8.95 17.87 1.52
C LEU A 19 -8.47 18.68 0.31
N ALA A 20 -8.78 18.25 -0.91
CA ALA A 20 -8.30 18.92 -2.09
C ALA A 20 -9.03 20.26 -2.30
N PRO A 21 -8.32 21.38 -2.55
CA PRO A 21 -8.95 22.67 -2.84
C PRO A 21 -9.81 22.68 -4.11
N LYS A 22 -9.52 21.75 -5.03
CA LYS A 22 -10.23 21.47 -6.27
C LYS A 22 -10.38 19.96 -6.41
N SER A 23 -11.18 19.49 -7.36
CA SER A 23 -11.32 18.06 -7.63
C SER A 23 -9.95 17.37 -7.77
N PRO A 24 -9.63 16.37 -6.93
CA PRO A 24 -8.33 15.70 -6.97
C PRO A 24 -8.18 14.95 -8.30
N LYS A 25 -6.97 14.97 -8.86
CA LYS A 25 -6.64 14.22 -10.08
C LYS A 25 -6.46 12.75 -9.73
N LYS A 26 -7.21 11.89 -10.41
CA LYS A 26 -7.02 10.43 -10.32
C LYS A 26 -5.92 10.00 -11.29
N GLU A 27 -4.96 9.25 -10.78
CA GLU A 27 -3.87 8.60 -11.52
C GLU A 27 -3.83 7.11 -11.16
N ARG A 28 -3.21 6.30 -12.02
CA ARG A 28 -3.00 4.87 -11.76
C ARG A 28 -1.52 4.54 -11.72
N VAL A 29 -1.02 4.18 -10.54
CA VAL A 29 0.40 3.84 -10.29
C VAL A 29 0.49 2.35 -9.97
N SER A 30 1.27 1.60 -10.77
CA SER A 30 1.37 0.13 -10.65
C SER A 30 0.02 -0.61 -10.61
N GLY A 31 -1.00 -0.04 -11.27
CA GLY A 31 -2.36 -0.59 -11.29
C GLY A 31 -3.26 -0.18 -10.13
N VAL A 32 -2.78 0.64 -9.19
CA VAL A 32 -3.48 1.16 -8.00
C VAL A 32 -3.92 2.59 -8.23
N ASP A 33 -5.14 2.93 -7.80
CA ASP A 33 -5.66 4.29 -7.89
C ASP A 33 -4.96 5.21 -6.86
N VAL A 34 -4.43 6.33 -7.33
CA VAL A 34 -3.80 7.39 -6.51
C VAL A 34 -4.50 8.70 -6.81
N TYR A 35 -4.85 9.45 -5.76
CA TYR A 35 -5.53 10.74 -5.88
C TYR A 35 -4.56 11.86 -5.50
N ARG A 36 -4.22 12.71 -6.45
CA ARG A 36 -3.28 13.82 -6.24
C ARG A 36 -4.00 15.16 -6.21
N TYR A 37 -3.54 16.03 -5.33
CA TYR A 37 -3.95 17.42 -5.29
C TYR A 37 -2.83 18.28 -4.73
N GLU A 38 -2.97 19.59 -4.89
CA GLU A 38 -1.99 20.55 -4.42
C GLU A 38 -2.68 21.59 -3.55
N THR A 39 -2.03 21.95 -2.45
CA THR A 39 -2.45 23.01 -1.54
C THR A 39 -1.39 24.12 -1.52
N GLY A 40 -1.81 25.34 -1.19
CA GLY A 40 -0.91 26.51 -1.14
C GLY A 40 -0.60 27.11 -2.52
N SER A 41 0.19 28.18 -2.51
CA SER A 41 0.64 28.91 -3.70
C SER A 41 2.09 29.39 -3.54
N GLY A 42 2.80 29.56 -4.67
CA GLY A 42 4.21 29.97 -4.67
C GLY A 42 5.10 28.98 -3.92
N GLU A 43 5.93 29.48 -3.00
CA GLU A 43 6.85 28.68 -2.18
C GLU A 43 6.15 27.75 -1.17
N SER A 44 4.86 27.97 -0.90
CA SER A 44 4.07 27.15 0.03
C SER A 44 3.33 25.98 -0.64
N ARG A 45 3.58 25.73 -1.93
CA ARG A 45 2.92 24.66 -2.69
C ARG A 45 3.29 23.29 -2.12
N GLN A 46 2.30 22.55 -1.65
CA GLN A 46 2.44 21.17 -1.19
C GLN A 46 1.66 20.22 -2.09
N GLU A 47 2.38 19.38 -2.84
CA GLU A 47 1.78 18.23 -3.52
C GLU A 47 1.44 17.14 -2.51
N THR A 48 0.19 16.68 -2.55
CA THR A 48 -0.32 15.59 -1.74
C THR A 48 -0.82 14.45 -2.61
N ALA A 49 -0.40 13.22 -2.29
CA ALA A 49 -0.89 12.00 -2.90
C ALA A 49 -1.67 11.19 -1.85
N VAL A 50 -2.87 10.75 -2.19
CA VAL A 50 -3.72 9.92 -1.32
C VAL A 50 -3.89 8.55 -1.98
N VAL A 51 -3.53 7.50 -1.26
CA VAL A 51 -3.59 6.12 -1.75
C VAL A 51 -4.38 5.24 -0.78
N GLY A 52 -5.15 4.32 -1.36
CA GLY A 52 -5.90 3.34 -0.60
C GLY A 52 -5.21 1.98 -0.63
N LEU A 53 -5.11 1.35 0.53
CA LEU A 53 -4.75 -0.04 0.67
C LEU A 53 -5.95 -0.94 0.32
N SER A 54 -5.77 -2.24 0.54
CA SER A 54 -6.81 -3.26 0.39
C SER A 54 -6.80 -4.18 1.61
N GLY A 55 -6.86 -3.59 2.81
CA GLY A 55 -6.60 -4.29 4.07
C GLY A 55 -5.10 -4.55 4.28
N HIS A 56 -4.75 -5.72 4.82
CA HIS A 56 -3.36 -6.15 5.00
C HIS A 56 -2.69 -6.39 3.65
N ILE A 57 -1.72 -5.54 3.31
CA ILE A 57 -0.93 -5.66 2.06
C ILE A 57 0.35 -6.48 2.25
N VAL A 58 0.70 -6.75 3.51
CA VAL A 58 1.83 -7.55 3.96
C VAL A 58 1.31 -8.62 4.89
N GLY A 59 1.82 -9.84 4.73
CA GLY A 59 1.54 -10.99 5.55
C GLY A 59 2.80 -11.51 6.21
N ILE A 60 2.58 -12.46 7.11
CA ILE A 60 3.62 -13.21 7.79
C ILE A 60 3.52 -14.65 7.31
N ASP A 61 4.66 -15.25 6.95
CA ASP A 61 4.73 -16.60 6.39
C ASP A 61 6.06 -17.28 6.76
N PHE A 62 6.19 -18.57 6.47
CA PHE A 62 7.46 -19.29 6.56
C PHE A 62 8.30 -19.13 5.28
N PRO A 63 9.62 -19.35 5.34
CA PRO A 63 10.45 -19.45 4.14
C PRO A 63 9.90 -20.47 3.15
N ASN A 64 10.11 -20.22 1.84
CA ASN A 64 9.50 -21.01 0.77
C ASN A 64 9.81 -22.52 0.81
N GLU A 65 10.90 -22.91 1.48
CA GLU A 65 11.26 -24.32 1.72
C GLU A 65 10.21 -25.07 2.55
N TYR A 66 9.47 -24.37 3.41
CA TYR A 66 8.42 -24.96 4.26
C TYR A 66 7.04 -25.08 3.56
N ASN A 67 6.89 -24.59 2.33
CA ASN A 67 5.60 -24.60 1.62
C ASN A 67 5.10 -25.99 1.21
N ASN A 68 5.99 -27.00 1.14
CA ASN A 68 5.62 -28.35 0.73
C ASN A 68 5.33 -29.24 1.94
N TRP A 69 4.06 -29.35 2.31
CA TRP A 69 3.57 -30.13 3.44
C TRP A 69 3.93 -31.63 3.40
N GLN A 70 4.17 -32.20 2.22
CA GLN A 70 4.58 -33.61 2.09
C GLN A 70 6.08 -33.82 2.37
N LYS A 71 6.87 -32.74 2.33
CA LYS A 71 8.33 -32.78 2.47
C LYS A 71 8.82 -32.16 3.78
N VAL A 72 7.91 -31.65 4.59
CA VAL A 72 8.18 -30.87 5.80
C VAL A 72 7.51 -31.55 6.98
N ASP A 73 8.28 -31.88 8.01
CA ASP A 73 7.73 -32.29 9.29
C ASP A 73 7.10 -31.08 9.99
N ALA A 74 5.84 -31.22 10.43
CA ALA A 74 5.13 -30.17 11.15
C ALA A 74 5.89 -29.69 12.41
N ARG A 75 6.69 -30.55 13.05
CA ARG A 75 7.52 -30.14 14.20
C ARG A 75 8.58 -29.10 13.81
N ALA A 76 9.11 -29.18 12.60
CA ALA A 76 10.11 -28.22 12.13
C ALA A 76 9.55 -26.80 12.00
N LEU A 77 8.22 -26.64 11.90
CA LEU A 77 7.56 -25.33 11.87
C LEU A 77 7.57 -24.60 13.23
N ILE A 78 7.82 -25.31 14.33
CA ILE A 78 7.93 -24.71 15.67
C ILE A 78 9.16 -23.79 15.74
N ASP A 79 10.26 -24.22 15.12
CA ASP A 79 11.55 -23.53 15.11
C ASP A 79 11.82 -22.76 13.82
N ALA A 80 10.90 -22.82 12.85
CA ALA A 80 11.08 -22.19 11.55
C ALA A 80 11.05 -20.66 11.65
N ASP A 81 11.92 -20.01 10.87
CA ASP A 81 11.95 -18.55 10.77
C ASP A 81 10.62 -18.01 10.24
N ILE A 82 10.29 -16.80 10.69
CA ILE A 82 9.10 -16.09 10.25
C ILE A 82 9.52 -14.94 9.33
N ILE A 83 9.02 -14.96 8.08
CA ILE A 83 9.31 -13.95 7.07
C ILE A 83 8.09 -13.08 6.78
N THR A 84 8.39 -11.84 6.34
CA THR A 84 7.37 -10.87 5.94
C THR A 84 7.20 -10.91 4.42
N THR A 85 6.00 -11.22 3.94
CA THR A 85 5.71 -11.44 2.51
C THR A 85 4.68 -10.44 1.98
N PRO A 86 4.91 -9.81 0.80
CA PRO A 86 3.93 -8.90 0.22
C PRO A 86 2.74 -9.67 -0.35
N ILE A 87 1.60 -9.62 0.34
CA ILE A 87 0.32 -10.20 -0.12
C ILE A 87 -0.17 -9.43 -1.36
N ASN A 88 -0.14 -8.09 -1.31
CA ASN A 88 -0.54 -7.24 -2.42
C ASN A 88 0.66 -6.53 -3.05
N ARG A 89 1.34 -7.23 -3.95
CA ARG A 89 2.54 -6.72 -4.63
C ARG A 89 2.28 -5.41 -5.37
N LYS A 90 1.10 -5.23 -5.99
CA LYS A 90 0.78 -4.00 -6.74
C LYS A 90 0.76 -2.77 -5.83
N ILE A 91 0.13 -2.87 -4.66
CA ILE A 91 0.07 -1.77 -3.68
C ILE A 91 1.44 -1.52 -3.06
N VAL A 92 2.19 -2.57 -2.72
CA VAL A 92 3.56 -2.41 -2.19
C VAL A 92 4.46 -1.72 -3.21
N THR A 93 4.40 -2.11 -4.49
CA THR A 93 5.17 -1.46 -5.55
C THR A 93 4.73 -0.02 -5.77
N ALA A 94 3.41 0.24 -5.77
CA ALA A 94 2.89 1.60 -5.90
C ALA A 94 3.41 2.50 -4.78
N LEU A 95 3.31 2.06 -3.52
CA LEU A 95 3.80 2.82 -2.35
C LEU A 95 5.30 3.11 -2.41
N LYS A 96 6.12 2.18 -2.92
CA LYS A 96 7.57 2.40 -3.07
C LYS A 96 7.91 3.41 -4.18
N SER A 97 6.99 3.69 -5.09
CA SER A 97 7.19 4.59 -6.23
C SER A 97 6.58 5.99 -6.04
N LEU A 98 5.84 6.19 -4.95
CA LEU A 98 5.25 7.46 -4.55
C LEU A 98 6.22 8.16 -3.61
#